data_AF-A0A2W5SMK5-F1
#
_entry.id   AF-A0A2W5SMK5-F1
#
_cell.length_a   1.000
_cell.length_b   1.000
_cell.length_c   1.000
_cell.angle_alpha   90.00
_cell.angle_beta   90.00
_cell.angle_gamma   90.00
#
_symmetry.space_group_name_H-M   'P 1'
#
loop_
_entity.id
_entity.type
_entity.pdbx_description
1 polymer ?
#
loop_
_entity_poly.entity_id
_entity_poly.type
_entity_poly.pdbx_seq_one_letter_code
_entity_poly.pdbx_strand_id
1 'polypeptide(L)' 'MQQEESSRVLARYGLARSAEQNFDSVSGGQHARFQVLLLELSGATMLLLVEPTDNVDLQSAEALQRALRS' A
#
# COMPACT_ATOMS: atom_id res chain seq x y z
N MET A 1 -0.47 1.53 -21.49
CA MET A 1 0.52 2.47 -20.91
C MET A 1 0.12 2.95 -19.51
N GLN A 2 -0.69 4.00 -19.31
CA GLN A 2 -1.00 4.50 -17.94
C GLN A 2 -1.67 3.45 -17.02
N GLN A 3 -2.60 2.66 -17.55
CA GLN A 3 -3.29 1.61 -16.78
C GLN A 3 -2.35 0.47 -16.33
N GLU A 4 -1.37 0.13 -17.17
CA GLU A 4 -0.37 -0.91 -16.85
C GLU A 4 0.60 -0.43 -15.77
N GLU A 5 0.95 0.85 -15.80
CA GLU A 5 1.81 1.47 -14.80
C GLU A 5 1.12 1.55 -13.42
N SER A 6 -0.12 2.01 -13.37
CA SER A 6 -0.93 2.01 -12.14
C SER A 6 -1.08 0.60 -11.56
N SER A 7 -1.32 -0.39 -12.42
CA SER A 7 -1.42 -1.80 -12.01
C SER A 7 -0.12 -2.33 -11.41
N ARG A 8 1.03 -1.99 -12.02
CA ARG A 8 2.36 -2.40 -11.54
C ARG A 8 2.67 -1.81 -10.17
N VAL A 9 2.36 -0.54 -9.97
CA VAL A 9 2.59 0.17 -8.71
C VAL A 9 1.71 -0.39 -7.60
N LEU A 10 0.42 -0.62 -7.87
CA LEU A 10 -0.49 -1.28 -6.93
C LEU A 10 -0.06 -2.72 -6.61
N ALA A 11 0.45 -3.47 -7.58
CA ALA A 11 0.94 -4.83 -7.37
C ALA A 11 2.09 -4.90 -6.36
N ARG A 12 3.01 -3.92 -6.37
CA ARG A 12 4.13 -3.84 -5.41
C ARG A 12 3.66 -3.73 -3.96
N TYR A 13 2.52 -3.07 -3.74
CA TYR A 13 1.87 -2.94 -2.44
C TYR A 13 0.85 -4.06 -2.15
N GLY A 14 0.73 -5.06 -3.02
CA GLY A 14 -0.24 -6.15 -2.87
C GLY A 14 -1.70 -5.72 -3.07
N LEU A 15 -1.93 -4.58 -3.74
CA LEU A 15 -3.26 -3.97 -3.93
C LEU A 15 -3.87 -4.22 -5.32
N ALA A 16 -3.16 -4.90 -6.23
CA ALA A 16 -3.63 -5.11 -7.61
C ALA A 16 -5.02 -5.77 -7.69
N ARG A 17 -5.35 -6.69 -6.78
CA ARG A 17 -6.67 -7.35 -6.73
C ARG A 17 -7.80 -6.44 -6.22
N SER A 18 -7.43 -5.32 -5.59
CA SER A 18 -8.34 -4.36 -4.98
C SER A 18 -8.44 -3.06 -5.78
N ALA A 19 -7.84 -3.00 -6.97
CA ALA A 19 -7.78 -1.79 -7.78
C ALA A 19 -9.17 -1.19 -8.11
N GLU A 20 -10.18 -2.05 -8.24
CA GLU A 20 -11.57 -1.68 -8.56
C GLU A 20 -12.50 -1.69 -7.33
N GLN A 21 -11.96 -1.97 -6.13
CA GLN A 21 -12.77 -1.93 -4.90
C GLN A 21 -13.04 -0.50 -4.46
N ASN A 22 -14.26 -0.25 -3.95
CA ASN A 22 -14.56 1.01 -3.30
C ASN A 22 -13.63 1.24 -2.10
N PHE A 23 -13.14 2.46 -1.96
CA PHE A 23 -12.19 2.81 -0.90
C PHE A 23 -12.72 2.52 0.51
N ASP A 24 -14.02 2.66 0.75
CA ASP A 24 -14.63 2.37 2.06
C ASP A 24 -14.75 0.86 2.35
N SER A 25 -14.48 0.00 1.36
CA SER A 25 -14.60 -1.46 1.46
C SER A 25 -13.28 -2.20 1.58
N VAL A 26 -12.15 -1.49 1.48
CA VAL A 26 -10.82 -2.12 1.65
C VAL A 26 -10.51 -2.31 3.13
N SER A 27 -9.72 -3.33 3.46
CA SER A 27 -9.33 -3.62 4.85
C SER A 27 -8.38 -2.55 5.40
N GLY A 28 -8.28 -2.44 6.72
CA GLY A 28 -7.32 -1.52 7.37
C GLY A 28 -5.88 -1.72 6.89
N GLY A 29 -5.45 -2.97 6.67
CA GLY A 29 -4.13 -3.27 6.10
C GLY A 29 -3.98 -2.86 4.63
N GLN A 30 -5.07 -2.84 3.86
CA GLN A 30 -5.07 -2.28 2.51
C GLN A 30 -5.01 -0.75 2.54
N HIS A 31 -5.75 -0.10 3.44
CA HIS A 31 -5.66 1.36 3.66
C HIS A 31 -4.23 1.79 4.02
N ALA A 32 -3.60 1.14 4.99
CA ALA A 32 -2.24 1.48 5.42
C ALA A 32 -1.24 1.40 4.26
N ARG A 33 -1.28 0.31 3.48
CA ARG A 33 -0.41 0.14 2.30
C ARG A 33 -0.71 1.16 1.21
N PHE A 34 -1.97 1.50 0.99
CA PHE A 34 -2.35 2.51 0.00
C PHE A 34 -1.88 3.91 0.41
N GLN A 35 -1.97 4.27 1.69
CA GLN A 35 -1.46 5.54 2.20
C GLN A 35 0.06 5.66 2.03
N VAL A 36 0.81 4.60 2.34
CA VAL A 36 2.27 4.57 2.11
C VAL A 36 2.60 4.73 0.62
N LEU A 37 1.85 4.06 -0.25
CA LEU A 37 1.99 4.25 -1.69
C LEU A 37 1.77 5.71 -2.12
N LEU A 38 0.72 6.37 -1.61
CA LEU A 38 0.46 7.78 -1.92
C LEU A 38 1.61 8.69 -1.45
N LEU A 39 2.20 8.41 -0.29
CA LEU A 39 3.37 9.15 0.20
C LEU A 39 4.59 8.95 -0.70
N GLU A 40 4.84 7.72 -1.16
CA GLU A 40 5.90 7.44 -2.13
C GLU A 40 5.68 8.22 -3.44
N LEU A 41 4.47 8.18 -3.99
CA LEU A 41 4.11 8.90 -5.22
C LEU A 41 4.19 10.42 -5.05
N SER A 42 4.04 10.93 -3.83
CA SER A 42 4.22 12.35 -3.52
C SER A 42 5.69 12.80 -3.53
N GLY A 43 6.64 11.87 -3.62
CA GLY A 43 8.07 12.14 -3.55
C GLY A 43 8.60 12.27 -2.11
N ALA A 44 7.91 11.70 -1.12
CA ALA A 44 8.38 11.71 0.26
C ALA A 44 9.70 10.93 0.39
N THR A 45 10.72 11.56 0.97
CA THR A 45 12.04 10.94 1.19
C THR A 45 12.22 10.38 2.60
N MET A 46 11.28 10.67 3.51
CA MET A 46 11.28 10.22 4.89
C MET A 46 9.84 9.95 5.35
N LEU A 47 9.63 8.82 6.02
CA LEU A 47 8.36 8.43 6.60
C LEU A 47 8.52 8.25 8.10
N LEU A 48 7.72 8.96 8.89
CA LEU A 48 7.57 8.71 10.32
C LEU A 48 6.29 7.91 10.54
N LEU A 49 6.44 6.63 10.84
CA LEU A 49 5.33 5.70 11.01
C LEU A 49 5.24 5.31 12.49
N VAL A 50 4.12 5.62 13.13
CA VAL A 50 3.82 5.17 14.49
C VAL A 50 2.95 3.92 14.38
N GLU A 51 3.43 2.80 14.91
CA GLU A 51 2.75 1.49 14.93
C GLU A 51 2.07 1.11 13.59
N PRO A 52 2.79 1.13 12.44
CA PRO A 52 2.19 0.94 11.12
C PRO A 52 1.63 -0.45 10.85
N THR A 53 1.85 -1.39 11.77
CA THR A 53 1.36 -2.77 11.71
C THR A 53 0.38 -3.08 12.83
N ASP A 54 -0.11 -2.08 13.56
CA ASP A 54 -1.16 -2.29 14.55
C ASP A 54 -2.49 -2.61 13.85
N ASN A 55 -3.27 -3.54 14.43
CA ASN A 55 -4.56 -4.01 13.91
C ASN A 55 -4.56 -4.51 12.44
N VAL A 56 -3.41 -4.86 11.86
CA VAL A 56 -3.33 -5.51 10.53
C VAL A 56 -2.86 -6.95 10.67
N ASP A 57 -3.36 -7.81 9.79
CA ASP A 57 -2.94 -9.21 9.75
C ASP A 57 -1.47 -9.36 9.32
N LEU A 58 -0.87 -10.51 9.62
CA LEU A 58 0.54 -10.80 9.33
C LEU A 58 0.87 -10.66 7.83
N GLN A 59 -0.01 -11.13 6.94
CA GLN A 59 0.21 -11.06 5.50
C GLN A 59 0.25 -9.60 5.02
N SER A 60 -0.61 -8.76 5.60
CA SER A 60 -0.64 -7.33 5.32
C SER A 60 0.59 -6.60 5.86
N ALA A 61 1.03 -6.92 7.07
CA ALA A 61 2.25 -6.38 7.67
C ALA A 61 3.50 -6.72 6.83
N GLU A 62 3.65 -7.98 6.41
CA GLU A 62 4.78 -8.40 5.59
C GLU A 62 4.78 -7.75 4.20
N ALA A 63 3.61 -7.59 3.60
CA ALA A 63 3.48 -6.90 2.31
C ALA A 63 3.88 -5.42 2.42
N LEU A 64 3.49 -4.75 3.51
CA LEU A 64 3.93 -3.39 3.80
C LEU A 64 5.45 -3.31 3.96
N GLN A 65 6.04 -4.23 4.75
CA GLN A 65 7.49 -4.30 4.94
C GLN A 65 8.24 -4.51 3.62
N ARG A 66 7.74 -5.40 2.74
CA ARG A 66 8.35 -5.63 1.43
C ARG A 66 8.30 -4.39 0.54
N ALA A 67 7.17 -3.69 0.52
CA ALA A 67 7.01 -2.47 -0.27
C ALA A 67 7.93 -1.33 0.21
N LEU A 68 8.16 -1.21 1.52
CA LEU A 68 9.08 -0.21 2.09
C LEU A 68 10.57 -0.51 1.84
N ARG A 69 10.93 -1.74 1.46
CA ARG A 69 12.33 -2.16 1.22
C ARG A 69 12.74 -2.15 -0.25
N SER A 70 11.80 -1.92 -1.17
CA SER A 70 12.02 -1.95 -2.62
C SER A 70 12.35 -0.58 -3.17
#